data_AF-A0AAV5GPJ3-F1
#
_entry.id   AF-A0AAV5GPJ3-F1
#
_cell.length_a   1.000
_cell.length_b   1.000
_cell.length_c   1.000
_cell.angle_alpha   90.00
_cell.angle_beta   90.00
_cell.angle_gamma   90.00
#
_symmetry.space_group_name_H-M   'P 1'
#
loop_
_entity.id
_entity.type
_entity.pdbx_description
1 polymer ?
#
loop_
_entity_poly.entity_id
_entity_poly.type
_entity_poly.pdbx_seq_one_letter_code
_entity_poly.pdbx_strand_id
1 'polypeptide(L)'
;MRDELAGLEACEDAEWVDQESGLAYLVCSSREARKHWVPATLHLNSSLLPPISTDYIALFDLNTRSYRRLELHGLPAESNGVWVHGIALWRDVVDPSKLTLFVNSHRPPKDRSLGPVQGADSVIEIFETTVGSHEARHVKTVKHDLIRTPNNMVATGPRTFYASNDHRYKVHWSRLYEKYASVASDIVYCDASRTAASCLVAADKVVYPNGVTKGAGNLLYQATSLEGLVRIWEMQPDHTLKVFDEIKLNRHCDNIHVGGDGSIYVTALTKIFDFTAAGKDGGLGGHQVPVEIFRIRNDTSAPSSDGRQYRVELAFADTGKIVSASTTGAPYQDKLLLTGKLELPPVSRFSNDI
;
A
#
# COMPACT_ATOMS: atom_id res chain seq x y z
N MET A 1 21.27 -12.34 7.49
CA MET A 1 21.54 -12.71 6.08
C MET A 1 20.50 -11.99 5.24
N ARG A 2 20.91 -11.21 4.24
CA ARG A 2 20.05 -10.34 3.43
C ARG A 2 20.09 -10.89 2.02
N ASP A 3 18.93 -11.11 1.41
CA ASP A 3 18.82 -11.78 0.12
C ASP A 3 17.87 -10.97 -0.77
N GLU A 4 18.35 -10.55 -1.94
CA GLU A 4 17.60 -9.78 -2.94
C GLU A 4 16.88 -10.74 -3.90
N LEU A 5 15.69 -10.34 -4.36
CA LEU A 5 14.92 -11.07 -5.38
C LEU A 5 14.92 -10.26 -6.68
N ALA A 6 15.74 -10.67 -7.63
CA ALA A 6 15.77 -10.06 -8.95
C ALA A 6 14.41 -10.18 -9.66
N GLY A 7 13.98 -9.11 -10.34
CA GLY A 7 12.78 -9.11 -11.20
C GLY A 7 11.47 -8.68 -10.53
N LEU A 8 11.49 -8.37 -9.22
CA LEU A 8 10.44 -7.60 -8.55
C LEU A 8 10.76 -6.11 -8.67
N GLU A 9 9.86 -5.35 -9.28
CA GLU A 9 10.03 -3.93 -9.49
C GLU A 9 8.80 -3.18 -9.00
N ALA A 10 9.03 -1.99 -8.43
CA ALA A 10 7.99 -1.03 -8.08
C ALA A 10 6.77 -1.65 -7.36
N CYS A 11 7.06 -2.59 -6.45
CA CYS A 11 6.06 -3.15 -5.56
C CYS A 11 5.74 -2.11 -4.50
N GLU A 12 4.55 -1.54 -4.54
CA GLU A 12 4.19 -0.44 -3.65
C GLU A 12 3.67 -0.99 -2.31
N ASP A 13 2.97 -2.12 -2.33
CA ASP A 13 2.42 -2.73 -1.12
C ASP A 13 2.58 -4.25 -1.10
N ALA A 14 2.46 -4.82 0.09
CA ALA A 14 2.56 -6.25 0.33
C ALA A 14 1.68 -6.69 1.51
N GLU A 15 0.99 -7.82 1.33
CA GLU A 15 0.17 -8.44 2.39
C GLU A 15 0.53 -9.89 2.61
N TRP A 16 0.81 -10.25 3.87
CA TRP A 16 1.05 -11.64 4.27
C TRP A 16 -0.26 -12.41 4.27
N VAL A 17 -0.24 -13.65 3.77
CA VAL A 17 -1.38 -14.55 3.88
C VAL A 17 -1.67 -14.85 5.35
N ASP A 18 -0.61 -15.17 6.10
CA ASP A 18 -0.61 -15.42 7.52
C ASP A 18 0.84 -15.45 8.06
N GLN A 19 1.00 -15.71 9.35
CA GLN A 19 2.31 -15.73 10.01
C GLN A 19 2.95 -17.13 10.03
N GLU A 20 2.28 -18.14 9.45
CA GLU A 20 2.68 -19.55 9.46
C GLU A 20 3.21 -20.02 8.11
N SER A 21 2.58 -19.62 7.01
CA SER A 21 2.87 -20.08 5.64
C SER A 21 4.13 -19.46 5.06
N GLY A 22 4.45 -18.23 5.43
CA GLY A 22 5.55 -17.47 4.81
C GLY A 22 5.21 -16.98 3.40
N LEU A 23 3.92 -16.93 3.04
CA LEU A 23 3.45 -16.46 1.75
C LEU A 23 2.96 -15.01 1.84
N ALA A 24 3.36 -14.17 0.88
CA ALA A 24 2.85 -12.80 0.74
C ALA A 24 2.42 -12.51 -0.69
N TYR A 25 1.39 -11.67 -0.83
CA TYR A 25 1.02 -11.06 -2.11
C TYR A 25 1.62 -9.67 -2.19
N LEU A 26 2.33 -9.39 -3.27
CA LEU A 26 2.92 -8.08 -3.55
C LEU A 26 2.28 -7.52 -4.81
N VAL A 27 2.01 -6.21 -4.82
CA VAL A 27 1.42 -5.50 -5.95
C VAL A 27 2.49 -4.67 -6.65
N CYS A 28 2.94 -5.19 -7.79
CA CYS A 28 4.15 -4.75 -8.47
C CYS A 28 3.87 -4.19 -9.86
N SER A 29 4.76 -3.33 -10.33
CA SER A 29 4.66 -2.63 -11.61
C SER A 29 6.02 -2.62 -12.32
N SER A 30 6.12 -1.97 -13.47
CA SER A 30 7.42 -1.61 -14.03
C SER A 30 7.77 -0.19 -13.61
N ARG A 31 9.05 0.08 -13.39
CA ARG A 31 9.53 1.44 -13.09
C ARG A 31 9.24 2.41 -14.25
N GLU A 32 9.27 1.91 -15.48
CA GLU A 32 8.92 2.69 -16.67
C GLU A 32 7.44 3.08 -16.67
N ALA A 33 6.52 2.19 -16.28
CA ALA A 33 5.11 2.57 -16.15
C ALA A 33 4.91 3.61 -15.03
N ARG A 34 5.55 3.43 -13.86
CA ARG A 34 5.46 4.37 -12.72
C ARG A 34 6.01 5.77 -13.01
N LYS A 35 6.97 5.89 -13.91
CA LYS A 35 7.43 7.19 -14.42
C LYS A 35 6.30 8.00 -15.06
N HIS A 36 5.36 7.33 -15.73
CA HIS A 36 4.26 7.98 -16.44
C HIS A 36 2.94 7.97 -15.66
N TRP A 37 2.73 6.98 -14.78
CA TRP A 37 1.44 6.70 -14.18
C TRP A 37 1.52 6.32 -12.69
N VAL A 38 1.34 7.35 -11.85
CA VAL A 38 1.16 7.30 -10.40
C VAL A 38 0.23 8.47 -10.04
N PRO A 39 -1.10 8.27 -10.02
CA PRO A 39 -2.06 9.35 -9.82
C PRO A 39 -1.89 10.10 -8.48
N ALA A 40 -1.40 9.42 -7.44
CA ALA A 40 -1.10 10.02 -6.14
C ALA A 40 -0.07 11.16 -6.24
N THR A 41 0.87 11.08 -7.20
CA THR A 41 1.91 12.10 -7.42
C THR A 41 1.69 12.95 -8.68
N LEU A 42 0.47 12.93 -9.24
CA LEU A 42 0.10 13.60 -10.51
C LEU A 42 0.90 13.13 -11.73
N HIS A 43 1.49 11.94 -11.69
CA HIS A 43 2.00 11.30 -12.89
C HIS A 43 0.79 10.74 -13.64
N LEU A 44 0.29 11.52 -14.60
CA LEU A 44 -0.97 11.28 -15.30
C LEU A 44 -0.78 11.17 -16.82
N ASN A 45 0.41 10.76 -17.27
CA ASN A 45 0.71 10.64 -18.69
C ASN A 45 0.28 9.27 -19.25
N SER A 46 -1.02 9.01 -19.26
CA SER A 46 -1.58 7.72 -19.71
C SER A 46 -1.38 7.45 -21.20
N SER A 47 -1.07 8.46 -22.00
CA SER A 47 -0.77 8.28 -23.44
C SER A 47 0.57 7.57 -23.68
N LEU A 48 1.49 7.58 -22.71
CA LEU A 48 2.77 6.86 -22.78
C LEU A 48 2.72 5.46 -22.15
N LEU A 49 1.59 5.08 -21.56
CA LEU A 49 1.42 3.73 -21.02
C LEU A 49 1.27 2.70 -22.14
N PRO A 50 1.71 1.44 -21.92
CA PRO A 50 1.42 0.35 -22.84
C PRO A 50 -0.09 0.13 -22.99
N PRO A 51 -0.57 -0.40 -24.13
CA PRO A 51 -2.00 -0.67 -24.34
C PRO A 51 -2.59 -1.61 -23.28
N ILE A 52 -1.84 -2.63 -22.90
CA ILE A 52 -2.14 -3.58 -21.83
C ILE A 52 -1.20 -3.27 -20.66
N SER A 53 -1.73 -3.25 -19.44
CA SER A 53 -0.96 -3.03 -18.24
C SER A 53 0.17 -4.04 -18.08
N THR A 54 1.31 -3.56 -17.57
CA THR A 54 2.44 -4.40 -17.16
C THR A 54 2.40 -4.78 -15.70
N ASP A 55 1.44 -4.25 -14.94
CA ASP A 55 1.35 -4.46 -13.50
C ASP A 55 0.85 -5.88 -13.21
N TYR A 56 1.25 -6.40 -12.06
CA TYR A 56 0.97 -7.78 -11.67
C TYR A 56 0.91 -7.93 -10.15
N ILE A 57 0.30 -9.03 -9.74
CA ILE A 57 0.35 -9.50 -8.35
C ILE A 57 1.39 -10.61 -8.29
N ALA A 58 2.39 -10.49 -7.43
CA ALA A 58 3.36 -11.54 -7.16
C ALA A 58 2.94 -12.31 -5.90
N LEU A 59 2.99 -13.64 -5.96
CA LEU A 59 2.99 -14.48 -4.77
C LEU A 59 4.45 -14.80 -4.42
N PHE A 60 4.91 -14.20 -3.33
CA PHE A 60 6.22 -14.40 -2.74
C PHE A 60 6.15 -15.52 -1.69
N ASP A 61 7.15 -16.40 -1.70
CA ASP A 61 7.38 -17.44 -0.70
C ASP A 61 8.71 -17.18 -0.01
N LEU A 62 8.64 -16.84 1.28
CA LEU A 62 9.77 -16.53 2.13
C LEU A 62 10.66 -17.75 2.42
N ASN A 63 10.08 -18.96 2.46
CA ASN A 63 10.81 -20.18 2.78
C ASN A 63 11.74 -20.58 1.63
N THR A 64 11.22 -20.48 0.40
CA THR A 64 12.01 -20.76 -0.82
C THR A 64 12.74 -19.53 -1.35
N ARG A 65 12.39 -18.34 -0.86
CA ARG A 65 12.88 -17.04 -1.35
C ARG A 65 12.69 -16.93 -2.86
N SER A 66 11.49 -17.25 -3.29
CA SER A 66 11.10 -17.19 -4.68
C SER A 66 9.76 -16.49 -4.80
N TYR A 67 9.47 -16.00 -5.99
CA TYR A 67 8.15 -15.46 -6.28
C TYR A 67 7.69 -15.95 -7.64
N ARG A 68 6.38 -15.87 -7.85
CA ARG A 68 5.77 -16.05 -9.16
C ARG A 68 4.70 -14.99 -9.38
N ARG A 69 4.46 -14.63 -10.63
CA ARG A 69 3.34 -13.77 -10.98
C ARG A 69 2.06 -14.60 -10.96
N LEU A 70 0.99 -14.06 -10.38
CA LEU A 70 -0.32 -14.70 -10.44
C LEU A 70 -0.89 -14.62 -11.85
N GLU A 71 -1.54 -15.69 -12.27
CA GLU A 71 -2.42 -15.69 -13.44
C GLU A 71 -3.77 -15.12 -13.02
N LEU A 72 -4.12 -13.96 -13.59
CA LEU A 72 -5.37 -13.27 -13.28
C LEU A 72 -6.43 -13.64 -14.33
N HIS A 73 -7.51 -14.27 -13.90
CA HIS A 73 -8.60 -14.70 -14.79
C HIS A 73 -9.84 -13.83 -14.63
N GLY A 74 -10.57 -13.61 -15.72
CA GLY A 74 -11.90 -13.01 -15.69
C GLY A 74 -11.94 -11.49 -15.50
N LEU A 75 -10.79 -10.80 -15.51
CA LEU A 75 -10.76 -9.33 -15.53
C LEU A 75 -11.54 -8.80 -16.75
N PRO A 76 -12.34 -7.73 -16.62
CA PRO A 76 -13.07 -7.16 -17.74
C PRO A 76 -12.11 -6.70 -18.85
N ALA A 77 -12.39 -7.01 -20.11
CA ALA A 77 -11.48 -6.72 -21.23
C ALA A 77 -11.15 -5.22 -21.33
N GLU A 78 -12.11 -4.35 -21.03
CA GLU A 78 -11.95 -2.90 -21.01
C GLU A 78 -10.99 -2.38 -19.94
N SER A 79 -10.67 -3.19 -18.92
CA SER A 79 -9.65 -2.84 -17.92
C SER A 79 -8.24 -2.80 -18.52
N ASN A 80 -8.01 -3.55 -19.61
CA ASN A 80 -6.70 -3.75 -20.21
C ASN A 80 -5.64 -4.21 -19.19
N GLY A 81 -6.04 -5.08 -18.26
CA GLY A 81 -5.20 -5.55 -17.15
C GLY A 81 -5.49 -4.85 -15.83
N VAL A 82 -4.69 -5.17 -14.81
CA VAL A 82 -4.75 -4.55 -13.48
C VAL A 82 -3.76 -3.38 -13.41
N TRP A 83 -4.04 -2.32 -12.63
CA TRP A 83 -3.19 -1.11 -12.54
C TRP A 83 -2.84 -0.81 -11.08
N VAL A 84 -2.00 -1.65 -10.50
CA VAL A 84 -1.93 -1.87 -9.05
C VAL A 84 -1.41 -0.68 -8.25
N HIS A 85 -1.87 -0.55 -7.01
CA HIS A 85 -1.31 0.35 -5.99
C HIS A 85 -1.30 -0.41 -4.65
N GLY A 86 -2.20 -0.15 -3.70
CA GLY A 86 -2.34 -0.96 -2.48
C GLY A 86 -3.07 -2.30 -2.64
N ILE A 87 -2.90 -3.21 -1.68
CA ILE A 87 -3.54 -4.53 -1.62
C ILE A 87 -4.08 -4.83 -0.21
N ALA A 88 -5.20 -5.54 -0.12
CA ALA A 88 -5.66 -6.14 1.12
C ALA A 88 -6.09 -7.59 0.92
N LEU A 89 -6.05 -8.36 2.00
CA LEU A 89 -6.42 -9.76 2.02
C LEU A 89 -7.49 -10.03 3.07
N TRP A 90 -8.51 -10.80 2.68
CA TRP A 90 -9.47 -11.40 3.59
C TRP A 90 -9.35 -12.92 3.53
N ARG A 91 -9.12 -13.53 4.69
CA ARG A 91 -9.12 -15.00 4.85
C ARG A 91 -10.50 -15.46 5.26
N ASP A 92 -11.05 -16.44 4.56
CA ASP A 92 -12.38 -16.95 4.89
C ASP A 92 -12.38 -17.61 6.27
N VAL A 93 -13.41 -17.30 7.06
CA VAL A 93 -13.52 -17.74 8.46
C VAL A 93 -14.04 -19.18 8.59
N VAL A 94 -14.66 -19.72 7.54
CA VAL A 94 -15.19 -21.09 7.50
C VAL A 94 -14.18 -22.03 6.84
N ASP A 95 -13.56 -21.57 5.76
CA ASP A 95 -12.55 -22.31 4.99
C ASP A 95 -11.27 -21.47 4.84
N PRO A 96 -10.34 -21.52 5.82
CA PRO A 96 -9.13 -20.70 5.83
C PRO A 96 -8.18 -20.96 4.66
N SER A 97 -8.44 -21.95 3.80
CA SER A 97 -7.72 -22.12 2.54
C SER A 97 -8.14 -21.12 1.47
N LYS A 98 -9.32 -20.50 1.60
CA LYS A 98 -9.86 -19.51 0.66
C LYS A 98 -9.49 -18.10 1.07
N LEU A 99 -9.10 -17.33 0.06
CA LEU A 99 -8.65 -15.97 0.18
C LEU A 99 -9.45 -15.08 -0.78
N THR A 100 -9.79 -13.88 -0.31
CA THR A 100 -10.24 -12.79 -1.18
C THR A 100 -9.16 -11.71 -1.18
N LEU A 101 -8.70 -11.34 -2.37
CA LEU A 101 -7.76 -10.23 -2.56
C LEU A 101 -8.55 -8.99 -3.01
N PHE A 102 -8.28 -7.86 -2.38
CA PHE A 102 -8.75 -6.54 -2.78
C PHE A 102 -7.57 -5.77 -3.31
N VAL A 103 -7.67 -5.25 -4.53
CA VAL A 103 -6.54 -4.60 -5.20
C VAL A 103 -6.97 -3.22 -5.66
N ASN A 104 -6.26 -2.20 -5.21
CA ASN A 104 -6.39 -0.87 -5.77
C ASN A 104 -5.94 -0.88 -7.22
N SER A 105 -6.81 -0.48 -8.14
CA SER A 105 -6.48 -0.41 -9.57
C SER A 105 -6.76 0.97 -10.13
N HIS A 106 -5.70 1.74 -10.38
CA HIS A 106 -5.73 3.06 -11.01
C HIS A 106 -5.78 2.96 -12.53
N ARG A 107 -6.92 2.53 -13.09
CA ARG A 107 -7.08 2.40 -14.55
C ARG A 107 -6.88 3.77 -15.23
N PRO A 108 -6.16 3.87 -16.36
CA PRO A 108 -6.16 5.08 -17.16
C PRO A 108 -7.57 5.39 -17.69
N PRO A 109 -7.91 6.67 -17.90
CA PRO A 109 -9.19 7.01 -18.50
C PRO A 109 -9.31 6.38 -19.91
N LYS A 110 -10.55 6.07 -20.31
CA LYS A 110 -10.84 5.44 -21.61
C LYS A 110 -10.22 6.23 -22.77
N ASP A 111 -10.35 7.55 -22.74
CA ASP A 111 -9.55 8.44 -23.56
C ASP A 111 -8.27 8.81 -22.80
N ARG A 112 -7.17 8.16 -23.16
CA ARG A 112 -5.86 8.32 -22.51
C ARG A 112 -5.26 9.72 -22.71
N SER A 113 -5.74 10.52 -23.66
CA SER A 113 -5.30 11.92 -23.78
C SER A 113 -5.82 12.79 -22.62
N LEU A 114 -6.89 12.34 -21.95
CA LEU A 114 -7.54 13.07 -20.88
C LEU A 114 -6.95 12.77 -19.50
N GLY A 115 -5.89 11.96 -19.40
CA GLY A 115 -5.20 11.65 -18.14
C GLY A 115 -4.91 12.88 -17.27
N PRO A 116 -4.22 13.91 -17.81
CA PRO A 116 -3.91 15.13 -17.06
C PRO A 116 -5.12 15.98 -16.64
N VAL A 117 -6.30 15.75 -17.20
CA VAL A 117 -7.52 16.54 -16.95
C VAL A 117 -8.53 15.78 -16.09
N GLN A 118 -8.72 14.48 -16.34
CA GLN A 118 -9.69 13.63 -15.65
C GLN A 118 -9.07 12.82 -14.51
N GLY A 119 -7.77 12.55 -14.57
CA GLY A 119 -7.10 11.63 -13.65
C GLY A 119 -7.44 10.17 -13.94
N ALA A 120 -7.18 9.30 -12.96
CA ALA A 120 -7.45 7.87 -13.07
C ALA A 120 -8.94 7.52 -12.88
N ASP A 121 -9.37 6.46 -13.57
CA ASP A 121 -10.62 5.75 -13.32
C ASP A 121 -10.40 4.67 -12.25
N SER A 122 -9.99 5.12 -11.05
CA SER A 122 -9.65 4.25 -9.93
C SER A 122 -10.82 3.38 -9.49
N VAL A 123 -10.53 2.11 -9.23
CA VAL A 123 -11.48 1.10 -8.76
C VAL A 123 -10.81 0.16 -7.75
N ILE A 124 -11.60 -0.60 -7.00
CA ILE A 124 -11.09 -1.77 -6.27
C ILE A 124 -11.48 -3.04 -7.02
N GLU A 125 -10.48 -3.82 -7.45
CA GLU A 125 -10.71 -5.15 -8.00
C GLU A 125 -10.75 -6.19 -6.88
N ILE A 126 -11.71 -7.10 -6.93
CA ILE A 126 -11.83 -8.21 -6.00
C ILE A 126 -11.55 -9.50 -6.75
N PHE A 127 -10.63 -10.29 -6.21
CA PHE A 127 -10.28 -11.61 -6.71
C PHE A 127 -10.49 -12.68 -5.63
N GLU A 128 -10.80 -13.89 -6.06
CA GLU A 128 -10.80 -15.08 -5.21
C GLU A 128 -9.63 -15.98 -5.59
N THR A 129 -8.98 -16.54 -4.57
CA THR A 129 -7.89 -17.51 -4.73
C THR A 129 -7.84 -18.45 -3.53
N THR A 130 -6.91 -19.39 -3.53
CA THR A 130 -6.60 -20.24 -2.37
C THR A 130 -5.16 -20.06 -1.95
N VAL A 131 -4.87 -20.38 -0.68
CA VAL A 131 -3.51 -20.31 -0.11
C VAL A 131 -2.54 -21.10 -0.99
N GLY A 132 -1.50 -20.42 -1.49
CA GLY A 132 -0.49 -21.04 -2.33
C GLY A 132 -0.93 -21.37 -3.75
N SER A 133 -2.08 -20.86 -4.22
CA SER A 133 -2.45 -20.94 -5.64
C SER A 133 -1.58 -20.05 -6.51
N HIS A 134 -1.47 -20.36 -7.80
CA HIS A 134 -0.85 -19.50 -8.81
C HIS A 134 -1.87 -18.64 -9.55
N GLU A 135 -3.15 -18.88 -9.32
CA GLU A 135 -4.25 -18.27 -10.06
C GLU A 135 -5.12 -17.45 -9.12
N ALA A 136 -5.61 -16.31 -9.59
CA ALA A 136 -6.63 -15.54 -8.91
C ALA A 136 -7.74 -15.17 -9.90
N ARG A 137 -8.98 -15.50 -9.53
CA ARG A 137 -10.14 -15.26 -10.39
C ARG A 137 -10.82 -13.97 -9.97
N HIS A 138 -10.91 -13.02 -10.89
CA HIS A 138 -11.69 -11.81 -10.72
C HIS A 138 -13.15 -12.16 -10.47
N VAL A 139 -13.75 -11.51 -9.48
CA VAL A 139 -15.15 -11.70 -9.13
C VAL A 139 -15.94 -10.40 -9.15
N LYS A 140 -15.28 -9.25 -8.95
CA LYS A 140 -15.98 -7.96 -8.94
C LYS A 140 -15.04 -6.79 -9.14
N THR A 141 -15.49 -5.80 -9.92
CA THR A 141 -14.94 -4.44 -9.91
C THR A 141 -15.84 -3.54 -9.07
N VAL A 142 -15.27 -2.84 -8.08
CA VAL A 142 -15.98 -1.86 -7.26
C VAL A 142 -15.60 -0.46 -7.73
N LYS A 143 -16.53 0.17 -8.44
CA LYS A 143 -16.46 1.56 -8.90
C LYS A 143 -17.56 2.36 -8.21
N HIS A 144 -17.19 3.46 -7.57
CA HIS A 144 -18.12 4.34 -6.85
C HIS A 144 -17.59 5.76 -6.78
N ASP A 145 -18.46 6.77 -6.76
CA ASP A 145 -18.07 8.20 -6.71
C ASP A 145 -17.28 8.59 -5.46
N LEU A 146 -17.35 7.76 -4.42
CA LEU A 146 -16.60 7.94 -3.17
C LEU A 146 -15.21 7.28 -3.23
N ILE A 147 -14.93 6.41 -4.19
CA ILE A 147 -13.60 5.84 -4.44
C ILE A 147 -12.91 6.73 -5.47
N ARG A 148 -12.39 7.88 -5.03
CA ARG A 148 -11.87 8.92 -5.92
C ARG A 148 -10.39 8.71 -6.21
N THR A 149 -9.63 8.53 -5.15
CA THR A 149 -8.17 8.48 -5.11
C THR A 149 -7.76 7.44 -4.07
N PRO A 150 -8.29 6.20 -4.18
CA PRO A 150 -7.94 5.15 -3.23
C PRO A 150 -6.43 5.03 -3.18
N ASN A 151 -5.86 4.88 -2.00
CA ASN A 151 -4.44 4.67 -1.81
C ASN A 151 -4.23 3.24 -1.29
N ASN A 152 -4.76 2.97 -0.10
CA ASN A 152 -4.74 1.67 0.54
C ASN A 152 -6.16 1.26 1.00
N MET A 153 -6.34 0.00 1.39
CA MET A 153 -7.60 -0.52 1.91
C MET A 153 -7.38 -1.59 2.97
N VAL A 154 -8.42 -1.83 3.77
CA VAL A 154 -8.45 -2.92 4.73
C VAL A 154 -9.76 -3.68 4.59
N ALA A 155 -9.66 -4.98 4.36
CA ALA A 155 -10.82 -5.84 4.25
C ALA A 155 -11.44 -6.08 5.64
N THR A 156 -12.76 -6.01 5.71
CA THR A 156 -13.55 -6.30 6.93
C THR A 156 -14.53 -7.45 6.75
N GLY A 157 -14.49 -8.07 5.57
CA GLY A 157 -15.30 -9.21 5.18
C GLY A 157 -14.95 -9.64 3.75
N PRO A 158 -15.60 -10.68 3.22
CA PRO A 158 -15.31 -11.18 1.88
C PRO A 158 -15.64 -10.15 0.78
N ARG A 159 -16.48 -9.16 1.05
CA ARG A 159 -16.88 -8.11 0.09
C ARG A 159 -17.02 -6.73 0.73
N THR A 160 -16.52 -6.54 1.95
CA THR A 160 -16.62 -5.26 2.68
C THR A 160 -15.22 -4.79 3.04
N PHE A 161 -14.99 -3.48 2.94
CA PHE A 161 -13.68 -2.89 3.21
C PHE A 161 -13.80 -1.40 3.53
N TYR A 162 -12.77 -0.89 4.21
CA TYR A 162 -12.47 0.54 4.25
C TYR A 162 -11.37 0.87 3.25
N ALA A 163 -11.42 2.04 2.61
CA ALA A 163 -10.39 2.52 1.72
C ALA A 163 -10.02 3.97 2.05
N SER A 164 -8.73 4.28 2.10
CA SER A 164 -8.24 5.65 2.22
C SER A 164 -8.28 6.34 0.86
N ASN A 165 -8.87 7.53 0.77
CA ASN A 165 -8.65 8.42 -0.37
C ASN A 165 -7.52 9.38 0.02
N ASP A 166 -6.32 9.23 -0.52
CA ASP A 166 -5.18 10.07 -0.13
C ASP A 166 -5.35 11.55 -0.48
N HIS A 167 -6.17 11.86 -1.48
CA HIS A 167 -6.44 13.22 -1.94
C HIS A 167 -7.93 13.49 -2.13
N ARG A 168 -8.39 14.73 -1.86
CA ARG A 168 -9.81 15.06 -2.09
C ARG A 168 -10.19 15.04 -3.57
N TYR A 169 -9.28 15.50 -4.43
CA TYR A 169 -9.50 15.69 -5.86
C TYR A 169 -8.59 14.76 -6.68
N LYS A 170 -9.08 14.23 -7.81
CA LYS A 170 -8.25 13.45 -8.75
C LYS A 170 -7.24 14.32 -9.48
N VAL A 171 -7.73 15.45 -9.98
CA VAL A 171 -6.97 16.50 -10.68
C VAL A 171 -7.53 17.83 -10.20
N HIS A 172 -6.66 18.72 -9.71
CA HIS A 172 -7.04 20.08 -9.32
C HIS A 172 -5.78 20.92 -9.11
N TRP A 173 -5.87 22.24 -9.27
CA TRP A 173 -4.72 23.14 -9.05
C TRP A 173 -4.23 23.07 -7.58
N SER A 174 -5.12 22.77 -6.63
CA SER A 174 -4.75 22.63 -5.22
C SER A 174 -3.70 21.55 -5.02
N ARG A 175 -3.73 20.46 -5.82
CA ARG A 175 -2.81 19.30 -5.72
C ARG A 175 -1.33 19.70 -5.72
N LEU A 176 -0.99 20.83 -6.37
CA LEU A 176 0.38 21.37 -6.40
C LEU A 176 0.84 21.93 -5.03
N TYR A 177 -0.10 22.35 -4.20
CA TYR A 177 0.15 23.03 -2.93
C TYR A 177 -0.27 22.20 -1.71
N GLU A 178 -0.84 21.02 -1.90
CA GLU A 178 -1.39 20.19 -0.81
C GLU A 178 -0.34 19.81 0.24
N LYS A 179 0.93 19.65 -0.16
CA LYS A 179 2.07 19.41 0.76
C LYS A 179 2.31 20.57 1.75
N TYR A 180 1.87 21.78 1.42
CA TYR A 180 2.01 22.97 2.28
C TYR A 180 0.73 23.29 3.05
N ALA A 181 -0.43 22.99 2.46
CA ALA A 181 -1.74 23.34 3.02
C ALA A 181 -2.43 22.19 3.78
N SER A 182 -1.85 20.99 3.77
CA SER A 182 -2.42 19.79 4.43
C SER A 182 -3.89 19.58 4.08
N VAL A 183 -4.21 19.60 2.78
CA VAL A 183 -5.59 19.49 2.32
C VAL A 183 -6.15 18.13 2.74
N ALA A 184 -7.27 18.19 3.44
CA ALA A 184 -7.92 17.01 3.96
C ALA A 184 -8.75 16.29 2.89
N SER A 185 -8.85 14.97 3.04
CA SER A 185 -9.61 14.02 2.24
C SER A 185 -10.48 13.18 3.19
N ASP A 186 -10.67 11.89 2.89
CA ASP A 186 -11.54 11.00 3.65
C ASP A 186 -11.09 9.53 3.59
N ILE A 187 -11.65 8.75 4.52
CA ILE A 187 -11.68 7.28 4.48
C ILE A 187 -13.12 6.88 4.22
N VAL A 188 -13.34 5.93 3.32
CA VAL A 188 -14.66 5.45 2.93
C VAL A 188 -14.84 4.00 3.33
N TYR A 189 -16.06 3.63 3.72
CA TYR A 189 -16.47 2.23 3.85
C TYR A 189 -17.28 1.84 2.63
N CYS A 190 -17.09 0.62 2.12
CA CYS A 190 -17.84 0.07 1.01
C CYS A 190 -18.31 -1.36 1.30
N ASP A 191 -19.58 -1.62 1.00
CA ASP A 191 -20.16 -2.95 0.93
C ASP A 191 -20.43 -3.32 -0.54
N ALA A 192 -19.70 -4.31 -1.03
CA ALA A 192 -19.78 -4.84 -2.37
C ALA A 192 -20.47 -6.22 -2.43
N SER A 193 -21.25 -6.60 -1.42
CA SER A 193 -21.93 -7.91 -1.37
C SER A 193 -23.10 -8.03 -2.35
N ARG A 194 -23.72 -6.90 -2.73
CA ARG A 194 -24.80 -6.83 -3.72
C ARG A 194 -24.26 -6.55 -5.12
N THR A 195 -25.09 -6.52 -6.16
CA THR A 195 -24.64 -6.20 -7.53
C THR A 195 -23.97 -4.82 -7.60
N ALA A 196 -24.66 -3.78 -7.17
CA ALA A 196 -24.08 -2.45 -6.98
C ALA A 196 -23.40 -2.37 -5.60
N ALA A 197 -22.24 -1.74 -5.54
CA ALA A 197 -21.61 -1.43 -4.26
C ALA A 197 -22.28 -0.22 -3.61
N SER A 198 -22.40 -0.26 -2.29
CA SER A 198 -22.85 0.87 -1.46
C SER A 198 -21.68 1.36 -0.65
N CYS A 199 -21.33 2.64 -0.79
CA CYS A 199 -20.26 3.24 0.00
C CYS A 199 -20.74 4.44 0.80
N LEU A 200 -20.08 4.71 1.92
CA LEU A 200 -20.28 5.89 2.76
C LEU A 200 -18.93 6.51 3.13
N VAL A 201 -18.93 7.79 3.47
CA VAL A 201 -17.76 8.46 4.06
C VAL A 201 -17.68 8.05 5.52
N ALA A 202 -16.68 7.24 5.85
CA ALA A 202 -16.51 6.69 7.20
C ALA A 202 -15.79 7.68 8.13
N ALA A 203 -14.83 8.43 7.60
CA ALA A 203 -14.26 9.61 8.24
C ALA A 203 -13.99 10.68 7.18
N ASP A 204 -14.41 11.92 7.43
CA ASP A 204 -14.11 13.08 6.60
C ASP A 204 -13.01 13.94 7.25
N LYS A 205 -12.46 14.87 6.49
CA LYS A 205 -11.39 15.79 6.94
C LYS A 205 -10.13 15.06 7.46
N VAL A 206 -9.80 13.92 6.85
CA VAL A 206 -8.59 13.15 7.16
C VAL A 206 -7.45 13.65 6.28
N VAL A 207 -6.35 14.13 6.86
CA VAL A 207 -5.23 14.68 6.08
C VAL A 207 -4.34 13.55 5.56
N TYR A 208 -4.26 13.43 4.23
CA TYR A 208 -3.40 12.46 3.53
C TYR A 208 -3.44 11.05 4.12
N PRO A 209 -4.63 10.43 4.24
CA PRO A 209 -4.69 9.04 4.67
C PRO A 209 -4.03 8.17 3.60
N ASN A 210 -3.02 7.41 4.00
CA ASN A 210 -2.24 6.54 3.12
C ASN A 210 -2.54 5.08 3.52
N GLY A 211 -1.55 4.35 4.03
CA GLY A 211 -1.72 3.01 4.56
C GLY A 211 -2.83 2.92 5.60
N VAL A 212 -3.68 1.91 5.48
CA VAL A 212 -4.66 1.52 6.50
C VAL A 212 -4.57 0.03 6.75
N THR A 213 -4.70 -0.39 8.01
CA THR A 213 -4.67 -1.80 8.36
C THR A 213 -5.58 -2.12 9.53
N LYS A 214 -5.93 -3.41 9.67
CA LYS A 214 -6.82 -3.89 10.72
C LYS A 214 -6.06 -4.00 12.03
N GLY A 215 -6.52 -3.28 13.05
CA GLY A 215 -6.05 -3.45 14.42
C GLY A 215 -6.81 -4.53 15.18
N ALA A 216 -6.49 -4.68 16.47
CA ALA A 216 -7.21 -5.58 17.36
C ALA A 216 -8.69 -5.19 17.49
N GLY A 217 -9.58 -6.18 17.54
CA GLY A 217 -11.02 -5.96 17.73
C GLY A 217 -11.65 -5.10 16.64
N ASN A 218 -12.21 -3.95 17.01
CA ASN A 218 -12.81 -2.96 16.10
C ASN A 218 -11.86 -1.78 15.77
N LEU A 219 -10.55 -1.91 16.01
CA LEU A 219 -9.61 -0.85 15.66
C LEU A 219 -9.15 -0.91 14.20
N LEU A 220 -8.88 0.26 13.63
CA LEU A 220 -8.25 0.46 12.32
C LEU A 220 -7.09 1.44 12.52
N TYR A 221 -5.91 1.10 12.03
CA TYR A 221 -4.73 1.96 12.10
C TYR A 221 -4.50 2.62 10.76
N GLN A 222 -4.22 3.91 10.77
CA GLN A 222 -4.03 4.73 9.57
C GLN A 222 -2.71 5.49 9.68
N ALA A 223 -1.82 5.28 8.71
CA ALA A 223 -0.65 6.11 8.50
C ALA A 223 -1.03 7.36 7.69
N THR A 224 -0.35 8.48 7.96
CA THR A 224 -0.52 9.74 7.21
C THR A 224 0.78 10.15 6.55
N SER A 225 0.68 10.56 5.28
CA SER A 225 1.85 11.05 4.56
C SER A 225 2.22 12.49 4.91
N LEU A 226 1.38 13.26 5.62
CA LEU A 226 1.68 14.67 5.93
C LEU A 226 1.64 15.06 7.41
N GLU A 227 0.78 14.48 8.26
CA GLU A 227 0.62 14.95 9.66
C GLU A 227 1.70 14.46 10.63
N GLY A 228 2.53 13.48 10.24
CA GLY A 228 3.60 13.00 11.10
C GLY A 228 3.15 12.04 12.21
N LEU A 229 2.02 11.34 12.06
CA LEU A 229 1.40 10.49 13.08
C LEU A 229 0.82 9.18 12.52
N VAL A 230 0.52 8.24 13.40
CA VAL A 230 -0.41 7.14 13.14
C VAL A 230 -1.72 7.44 13.87
N ARG A 231 -2.83 7.42 13.15
CA ARG A 231 -4.16 7.62 13.73
C ARG A 231 -4.83 6.27 13.98
N ILE A 232 -5.40 6.11 15.16
CA ILE A 232 -6.16 4.94 15.56
C ILE A 232 -7.63 5.31 15.51
N TRP A 233 -8.38 4.53 14.74
CA TRP A 233 -9.81 4.67 14.59
C TRP A 233 -10.52 3.51 15.26
N GLU A 234 -11.65 3.80 15.88
CA GLU A 234 -12.61 2.80 16.31
C GLU A 234 -13.73 2.68 15.26
N MET A 235 -13.86 1.50 14.65
CA MET A 235 -14.98 1.18 13.77
C MET A 235 -16.27 1.06 14.57
N GLN A 236 -17.23 1.89 14.21
CA GLN A 236 -18.55 1.93 14.81
C GLN A 236 -19.51 0.94 14.14
N PRO A 237 -20.62 0.54 14.80
CA PRO A 237 -21.61 -0.37 14.23
C PRO A 237 -22.26 0.11 12.92
N ASP A 238 -22.30 1.42 12.69
CA ASP A 238 -22.81 2.05 11.45
C ASP A 238 -21.73 2.21 10.36
N HIS A 239 -20.54 1.62 10.58
CA HIS A 239 -19.37 1.68 9.72
C HIS A 239 -18.71 3.06 9.61
N THR A 240 -19.05 4.01 10.48
CA THR A 240 -18.27 5.24 10.65
C THR A 240 -17.00 4.97 11.47
N LEU A 241 -16.03 5.86 11.36
CA LEU A 241 -14.77 5.81 12.10
C LEU A 241 -14.73 6.95 13.11
N LYS A 242 -14.57 6.61 14.38
CA LYS A 242 -14.35 7.56 15.46
C LYS A 242 -12.87 7.58 15.82
N VAL A 243 -12.27 8.76 16.01
CA VAL A 243 -10.89 8.85 16.50
C VAL A 243 -10.84 8.21 17.88
N PHE A 244 -10.03 7.17 18.02
CA PHE A 244 -9.75 6.49 19.27
C PHE A 244 -8.50 7.09 19.92
N ASP A 245 -7.42 7.25 19.14
CA ASP A 245 -6.13 7.78 19.63
C ASP A 245 -5.23 8.24 18.47
N GLU A 246 -4.12 8.92 18.80
CA GLU A 246 -3.09 9.37 17.85
C GLU A 246 -1.68 9.17 18.40
N ILE A 247 -0.82 8.51 17.61
CA ILE A 247 0.57 8.24 17.95
C ILE A 247 1.47 9.14 17.12
N LYS A 248 2.07 10.15 17.75
CA LYS A 248 2.99 11.08 17.07
C LYS A 248 4.33 10.41 16.77
N LEU A 249 4.73 10.42 15.51
CA LEU A 249 6.01 9.87 15.03
C LEU A 249 6.98 10.96 14.56
N ASN A 250 6.48 12.17 14.27
CA ASN A 250 7.24 13.25 13.64
C ASN A 250 7.93 12.80 12.34
N ARG A 251 7.23 11.94 11.57
CA ARG A 251 7.64 11.38 10.29
C ARG A 251 6.46 11.21 9.35
N HIS A 252 6.64 11.63 8.10
CA HIS A 252 5.71 11.29 7.01
C HIS A 252 5.69 9.78 6.84
N CYS A 253 4.52 9.17 6.78
CA CYS A 253 4.35 7.73 6.73
C CYS A 253 3.63 7.28 5.45
N ASP A 254 3.91 6.04 5.05
CA ASP A 254 3.32 5.38 3.88
C ASP A 254 2.46 4.19 4.34
N ASN A 255 2.78 2.95 3.96
CA ASN A 255 2.03 1.77 4.38
C ASN A 255 2.29 1.38 5.84
N ILE A 256 1.31 0.70 6.42
CA ILE A 256 1.22 0.30 7.82
C ILE A 256 0.72 -1.13 7.91
N HIS A 257 1.37 -1.95 8.74
CA HIS A 257 1.04 -3.36 8.91
C HIS A 257 1.03 -3.73 10.39
N VAL A 258 0.34 -4.83 10.72
CA VAL A 258 0.31 -5.38 12.08
C VAL A 258 1.04 -6.72 12.10
N GLY A 259 2.01 -6.86 13.00
CA GLY A 259 2.73 -8.11 13.23
C GLY A 259 1.91 -9.11 14.04
N GLY A 260 2.32 -10.38 14.03
CA GLY A 260 1.63 -11.44 14.77
C GLY A 260 1.54 -11.23 16.30
N ASP A 261 2.38 -10.37 16.87
CA ASP A 261 2.32 -9.98 18.29
C ASP A 261 1.44 -8.74 18.54
N GLY A 262 0.72 -8.25 17.53
CA GLY A 262 -0.09 -7.04 17.60
C GLY A 262 0.70 -5.73 17.50
N SER A 263 2.03 -5.78 17.34
CA SER A 263 2.82 -4.57 17.09
C SER A 263 2.47 -3.96 15.74
N ILE A 264 2.40 -2.65 15.69
CA ILE A 264 2.25 -1.89 14.45
C ILE A 264 3.63 -1.66 13.85
N TYR A 265 3.77 -1.85 12.55
CA TYR A 265 4.94 -1.48 11.78
C TYR A 265 4.52 -0.46 10.73
N VAL A 266 5.19 0.69 10.71
CA VAL A 266 4.86 1.77 9.79
C VAL A 266 6.10 2.23 9.06
N THR A 267 6.00 2.27 7.73
CA THR A 267 7.06 2.77 6.86
C THR A 267 7.05 4.28 6.85
N ALA A 268 8.20 4.90 7.12
CA ALA A 268 8.36 6.34 7.03
C ALA A 268 8.98 6.76 5.69
N LEU A 269 8.32 7.72 5.03
CA LEU A 269 8.83 8.50 3.90
C LEU A 269 9.84 9.53 4.41
N THR A 270 11.03 9.06 4.75
CA THR A 270 12.09 9.97 5.19
C THR A 270 12.45 10.91 4.05
N LYS A 271 12.62 12.20 4.38
CA LYS A 271 12.91 13.26 3.40
C LYS A 271 11.94 13.23 2.21
N ILE A 272 10.67 13.54 2.46
CA ILE A 272 9.58 13.51 1.46
C ILE A 272 9.91 14.23 0.13
N PHE A 273 10.78 15.25 0.14
CA PHE A 273 11.26 15.91 -1.08
C PHE A 273 12.22 15.05 -1.90
N ASP A 274 13.14 14.32 -1.27
CA ASP A 274 14.04 13.36 -1.93
C ASP A 274 13.23 12.19 -2.49
N PHE A 275 12.25 11.69 -1.72
CA PHE A 275 11.30 10.69 -2.20
C PHE A 275 10.51 11.18 -3.42
N THR A 276 9.99 12.41 -3.36
CA THR A 276 9.29 13.03 -4.51
C THR A 276 10.22 13.16 -5.71
N ALA A 277 11.48 13.54 -5.52
CA ALA A 277 12.45 13.69 -6.59
C ALA A 277 12.80 12.36 -7.25
N ALA A 278 13.04 11.30 -6.47
CA ALA A 278 13.26 9.95 -6.97
C ALA A 278 12.03 9.41 -7.72
N GLY A 279 10.82 9.74 -7.27
CA GLY A 279 9.59 9.32 -7.93
C GLY A 279 9.46 9.82 -9.38
N LYS A 280 9.97 11.01 -9.70
CA LYS A 280 9.79 11.70 -11.02
C LYS A 280 10.21 10.87 -12.24
N ASP A 281 11.16 9.95 -12.06
CA ASP A 281 11.63 9.07 -13.13
C ASP A 281 11.41 7.58 -12.82
N GLY A 282 10.51 7.24 -11.90
CA GLY A 282 10.31 5.85 -11.46
C GLY A 282 11.51 5.29 -10.70
N GLY A 283 12.31 6.16 -10.10
CA GLY A 283 13.56 5.83 -9.40
C GLY A 283 14.71 5.47 -10.33
N LEU A 284 14.58 5.63 -11.66
CA LEU A 284 15.56 5.23 -12.68
C LEU A 284 16.90 5.98 -12.55
N GLY A 285 16.89 7.22 -12.06
CA GLY A 285 18.07 8.06 -11.92
C GLY A 285 19.00 7.70 -10.76
N GLY A 286 18.68 6.67 -9.98
CA GLY A 286 19.55 6.17 -8.91
C GLY A 286 19.63 7.06 -7.67
N HIS A 287 18.70 8.01 -7.50
CA HIS A 287 18.60 8.82 -6.30
C HIS A 287 18.29 7.94 -5.08
N GLN A 288 19.22 7.92 -4.11
CA GLN A 288 19.07 7.15 -2.88
C GLN A 288 18.20 7.92 -1.89
N VAL A 289 17.10 7.29 -1.46
CA VAL A 289 16.15 7.85 -0.50
C VAL A 289 16.22 7.00 0.76
N PRO A 290 16.50 7.59 1.94
CA PRO A 290 16.60 6.81 3.17
C PRO A 290 15.26 6.18 3.56
N VAL A 291 15.35 5.12 4.34
CA VAL A 291 14.20 4.33 4.80
C VAL A 291 14.26 4.23 6.31
N GLU A 292 13.13 4.43 6.98
CA GLU A 292 12.94 4.14 8.40
C GLU A 292 11.65 3.34 8.53
N ILE A 293 11.69 2.27 9.34
CA ILE A 293 10.50 1.52 9.74
C ILE A 293 10.38 1.61 11.26
N PHE A 294 9.25 2.11 11.74
CA PHE A 294 8.96 2.21 13.16
C PHE A 294 8.11 1.02 13.60
N ARG A 295 8.44 0.45 14.76
CA ARG A 295 7.60 -0.50 15.47
C ARG A 295 6.92 0.21 16.64
N ILE A 296 5.62 0.03 16.77
CA ILE A 296 4.82 0.59 17.85
C ILE A 296 4.12 -0.53 18.61
N ARG A 297 4.22 -0.51 19.94
CA ARG A 297 3.64 -1.50 20.84
C ARG A 297 2.91 -0.81 21.98
N ASN A 298 1.84 -1.41 22.47
CA ASN A 298 1.24 -0.98 23.74
C ASN A 298 2.24 -1.22 24.86
N ASP A 299 2.47 -0.20 25.69
CA ASP A 299 3.24 -0.33 26.92
C ASP A 299 2.28 -0.35 28.11
N THR A 300 1.82 -1.55 28.48
CA THR A 300 0.95 -1.75 29.64
C THR A 300 1.72 -1.97 30.94
N SER A 301 3.06 -1.91 30.90
CA SER A 301 3.92 -2.35 32.01
C SER A 301 4.12 -1.32 33.12
N ALA A 302 3.80 -0.05 32.88
CA ALA A 302 3.57 0.98 33.89
C ALA A 302 2.85 2.18 33.26
N PRO A 303 2.01 2.95 33.99
CA PRO A 303 1.73 4.31 33.59
C PRO A 303 3.07 5.05 33.56
N SER A 304 3.59 5.27 32.36
CA SER A 304 4.75 6.10 32.13
C SER A 304 4.48 7.46 32.79
N SER A 305 5.50 8.04 33.42
CA SER A 305 5.40 9.33 34.10
C SER A 305 5.03 10.50 33.16
N ASP A 306 4.97 10.24 31.85
CA ASP A 306 4.55 11.15 30.79
C ASP A 306 3.18 10.79 30.17
N GLY A 307 2.49 9.75 30.66
CA GLY A 307 1.16 9.32 30.21
C GLY A 307 1.14 8.57 28.87
N ARG A 308 2.28 8.19 28.31
CA ARG A 308 2.37 7.46 27.03
C ARG A 308 1.92 6.00 27.17
N GLN A 309 0.91 5.65 26.38
CA GLN A 309 0.36 4.28 26.26
C GLN A 309 1.11 3.41 25.24
N TYR A 310 1.98 4.00 24.40
CA TYR A 310 2.69 3.30 23.35
C TYR A 310 4.20 3.52 23.42
N ARG A 311 4.94 2.44 23.21
CA ARG A 311 6.37 2.44 22.98
C ARG A 311 6.63 2.44 21.48
N VAL A 312 7.34 3.47 21.00
CA VAL A 312 7.75 3.63 19.60
C VAL A 312 9.24 3.37 19.50
N GLU A 313 9.65 2.47 18.61
CA GLU A 313 11.05 2.10 18.39
C GLU A 313 11.38 2.09 16.91
N LEU A 314 12.63 2.40 16.57
CA LEU A 314 13.13 2.24 15.21
C LEU A 314 13.47 0.77 14.98
N ALA A 315 12.65 0.07 14.18
CA ALA A 315 12.84 -1.35 13.88
C ALA A 315 13.88 -1.57 12.78
N PHE A 316 13.93 -0.65 11.82
CA PHE A 316 14.90 -0.67 10.73
C PHE A 316 15.19 0.75 10.26
N ALA A 317 16.44 1.02 9.89
CA ALA A 317 16.80 2.21 9.15
C ALA A 317 17.92 1.92 8.17
N ASP A 318 17.85 2.53 7.00
CA ASP A 318 18.91 2.53 6.00
C ASP A 318 19.03 3.88 5.31
N THR A 319 20.24 4.22 4.89
CA THR A 319 20.52 5.48 4.19
C THR A 319 20.04 5.52 2.73
N GLY A 320 19.41 4.45 2.23
CA GLY A 320 19.10 4.28 0.81
C GLY A 320 20.14 3.45 0.05
N LYS A 321 21.12 2.87 0.76
CA LYS A 321 22.24 2.10 0.18
C LYS A 321 21.91 0.63 -0.02
N ILE A 322 21.08 0.09 0.86
CA ILE A 322 20.64 -1.30 0.83
C ILE A 322 19.22 -1.36 0.28
N VAL A 323 18.34 -0.50 0.80
CA VAL A 323 16.95 -0.36 0.37
C VAL A 323 16.63 1.12 0.30
N SER A 324 16.11 1.56 -0.84
CA SER A 324 15.79 2.96 -1.10
C SER A 324 14.32 3.11 -1.42
N ALA A 325 13.74 4.21 -0.94
CA ALA A 325 12.35 4.60 -1.23
C ALA A 325 11.34 3.48 -0.91
N SER A 326 11.52 2.82 0.24
CA SER A 326 10.59 1.80 0.72
C SER A 326 9.25 2.44 1.08
N THR A 327 8.17 1.77 0.67
CA THR A 327 6.78 2.15 0.98
C THR A 327 6.15 1.14 1.95
N THR A 328 6.65 -0.10 1.97
CA THR A 328 6.16 -1.18 2.85
C THR A 328 7.28 -1.83 3.65
N GLY A 329 7.07 -1.91 4.97
CA GLY A 329 7.80 -2.77 5.89
C GLY A 329 6.84 -3.72 6.59
N ALA A 330 6.56 -4.85 5.95
CA ALA A 330 5.58 -5.84 6.43
C ALA A 330 6.25 -6.89 7.34
N PRO A 331 5.90 -6.96 8.63
CA PRO A 331 6.53 -7.87 9.58
C PRO A 331 6.10 -9.33 9.36
N TYR A 332 7.05 -10.25 9.47
CA TYR A 332 6.80 -11.69 9.51
C TYR A 332 7.70 -12.33 10.55
N GLN A 333 7.11 -12.79 11.66
CA GLN A 333 7.85 -13.35 12.80
C GLN A 333 9.01 -12.43 13.23
N ASP A 334 10.25 -12.89 13.09
CA ASP A 334 11.50 -12.17 13.40
C ASP A 334 12.11 -11.41 12.20
N LYS A 335 11.38 -11.34 11.08
CA LYS A 335 11.83 -10.76 9.81
C LYS A 335 10.92 -9.61 9.38
N LEU A 336 11.41 -8.84 8.42
CA LEU A 336 10.71 -7.71 7.82
C LEU A 336 10.84 -7.80 6.30
N LEU A 337 9.71 -7.87 5.60
CA LEU A 337 9.67 -7.73 4.15
C LEU A 337 9.63 -6.24 3.81
N LEU A 338 10.64 -5.79 3.09
CA LEU A 338 10.76 -4.41 2.62
C LEU A 338 10.50 -4.36 1.12
N THR A 339 9.60 -3.49 0.69
CA THR A 339 9.49 -3.11 -0.73
C THR A 339 10.40 -1.91 -1.01
N GLY A 340 10.83 -1.70 -2.26
CA GLY A 340 11.71 -0.57 -2.63
C GLY A 340 12.84 -0.97 -3.57
N LYS A 341 13.70 -0.01 -3.93
CA LYS A 341 14.88 -0.27 -4.74
C LYS A 341 15.97 -0.91 -3.88
N LEU A 342 16.25 -2.19 -4.11
CA LEU A 342 17.45 -2.88 -3.64
C LEU A 342 18.51 -2.76 -4.74
N GLU A 343 19.61 -2.05 -4.49
CA GLU A 343 20.80 -2.14 -5.33
C GLU A 343 21.94 -2.59 -4.42
N LEU A 344 22.40 -3.83 -4.56
CA LEU A 344 23.75 -4.15 -4.13
C LEU A 344 24.72 -3.52 -5.15
N PRO A 345 25.84 -2.90 -4.70
CA PRO A 345 26.87 -2.48 -5.63
C PRO A 345 27.31 -3.71 -6.44
N PRO A 346 27.64 -3.55 -7.75
CA PRO A 346 28.18 -4.64 -8.52
C PRO A 346 29.38 -5.20 -7.77
N VAL A 347 29.34 -6.50 -7.47
CA VAL A 347 30.49 -7.22 -6.92
C VAL A 347 31.59 -7.05 -7.96
N SER A 348 32.52 -6.14 -7.73
CA SER A 348 33.75 -6.06 -8.50
C SER A 348 34.43 -7.41 -8.30
N ARG A 349 34.38 -8.27 -9.31
CA ARG A 349 35.30 -9.40 -9.38
C ARG A 349 36.68 -8.79 -9.35
N PHE A 350 37.37 -8.90 -8.21
CA PHE A 350 38.82 -8.82 -8.20
C PHE A 350 39.27 -10.02 -9.04
N SER A 351 39.52 -9.80 -10.34
CA SER A 351 40.43 -10.66 -11.07
C SER A 351 41.79 -10.41 -10.43
N ASN A 352 42.24 -11.39 -9.64
CA ASN A 352 43.62 -11.44 -9.19
C ASN A 352 44.52 -11.43 -10.42
N ASP A 353 45.44 -10.48 -10.44
CA ASP A 353 46.69 -10.59 -11.17
C ASP A 353 47.40 -11.89 -10.72
N ILE A 354 47.68 -12.77 -11.68
CA ILE A 354 48.93 -13.54 -11.79
C ILE A 354 49.29 -13.58 -13.27
#